data_AF-A0A940QIN7-F1
#
_entry.id   AF-A0A940QIN7-F1
#
_cell.length_a   1.000
_cell.length_b   1.000
_cell.length_c   1.000
_cell.angle_alpha   90.00
_cell.angle_beta   90.00
_cell.angle_gamma   90.00
#
_symmetry.space_group_name_H-M   'P 1'
#
loop_
_entity.id
_entity.type
_entity.pdbx_description
1 polymer ?
#
loop_
_entity_poly.entity_id
_entity_poly.type
_entity_poly.pdbx_seq_one_letter_code
_entity_poly.pdbx_strand_id
1 'polypeptide(L)'
;MGISMVIALLCGVALFLYGMTLMGDGLKAVAGSKLEMILYKLSGTPLRGVLLGTGITAVIQSSSATSNMTDGFVNSGMMKVKQAIGIVMGAIIGTSVTGWIICLSDVGGSSSSLLSLLSTDTLTGIVAVIGIYLKMFCKQKTKQSVGNILMGFAILMTGMDAMSTSVSVLKEEPAFIRLLTSFRNPLVGILFGMLVTCVLQSASATIGILQALASTGAISFEIAFPIIMGIEIGAAVPVLLSALGI
;
A
#
# COMPACT_ATOMS: atom_id res chain seq x y z
N MET A 1 -11.37 14.04 17.50
CA MET A 1 -9.98 13.61 17.18
C MET A 1 -9.06 14.12 18.28
N GLY A 2 -8.37 13.23 18.99
CA GLY A 2 -7.43 13.63 20.05
C GLY A 2 -6.10 14.11 19.47
N ILE A 3 -5.37 14.94 20.21
CA ILE A 3 -4.01 15.42 19.86
C ILE A 3 -3.06 14.23 19.58
N SER A 4 -3.24 13.12 20.28
CA SER A 4 -2.49 11.87 20.08
C SER A 4 -2.61 11.30 18.66
N MET A 5 -3.79 11.36 18.03
CA MET A 5 -3.99 10.87 16.65
C MET A 5 -3.27 11.72 15.63
N VAL A 6 -3.29 13.05 15.79
CA VAL A 6 -2.60 13.97 14.88
C VAL A 6 -1.09 13.77 14.96
N ILE A 7 -0.56 13.60 16.17
CA ILE A 7 0.87 13.31 16.39
C ILE A 7 1.24 11.95 15.80
N ALA A 8 0.42 10.92 15.99
CA ALA A 8 0.68 9.58 15.45
C ALA A 8 0.64 9.58 13.91
N LEU A 9 -0.29 10.32 13.30
CA LEU A 9 -0.36 10.50 11.85
C LEU A 9 0.90 11.19 11.31
N LEU A 10 1.31 12.31 11.92
CA LEU A 10 2.53 13.03 11.52
C LEU A 10 3.79 12.18 11.70
N CYS A 11 3.86 11.36 12.75
CA CYS A 11 4.95 10.41 12.95
C CYS A 11 4.98 9.35 11.85
N GLY A 12 3.81 8.79 11.48
CA GLY A 12 3.68 7.86 10.37
C GLY A 12 4.14 8.46 9.03
N VAL A 13 3.75 9.70 8.73
CA VAL A 13 4.21 10.44 7.54
C VAL A 13 5.72 10.64 7.56
N ALA A 14 6.30 11.05 8.69
CA ALA A 14 7.74 11.26 8.82
C ALA A 14 8.54 9.96 8.61
N LEU A 15 8.09 8.85 9.21
CA LEU A 15 8.69 7.53 9.01
C LEU A 15 8.59 7.09 7.56
N PHE A 16 7.41 7.27 6.95
CA PHE A 16 7.18 6.95 5.55
C PHE A 16 8.14 7.69 4.61
N LEU A 17 8.27 9.01 4.75
CA LEU A 17 9.19 9.83 3.97
C LEU A 17 10.65 9.47 4.17
N TYR A 18 11.04 9.22 5.42
CA TYR A 18 12.40 8.81 5.73
C TYR A 18 12.72 7.43 5.14
N GLY A 19 11.79 6.49 5.22
CA GLY A 19 11.91 5.17 4.62
C GLY A 19 12.08 5.24 3.09
N MET A 20 11.29 6.09 2.41
CA MET A 20 11.45 6.35 0.98
C MET A 20 12.83 6.89 0.62
N THR A 21 13.32 7.88 1.39
CA THR A 21 14.64 8.48 1.15
C THR A 21 15.76 7.44 1.32
N LEU A 22 15.73 6.69 2.42
CA LEU A 22 16.73 5.66 2.72
C LEU A 22 16.73 4.54 1.68
N MET A 23 15.54 4.12 1.24
CA MET A 23 15.37 3.13 0.18
C MET A 23 15.90 3.64 -1.16
N GLY A 24 15.57 4.89 -1.51
CA GLY A 24 16.05 5.54 -2.73
C GLY A 24 17.57 5.66 -2.78
N ASP A 25 18.21 6.04 -1.68
CA ASP A 25 19.67 6.14 -1.59
C ASP A 25 20.34 4.75 -1.60
N GLY A 26 19.75 3.77 -0.90
CA GLY A 26 20.19 2.37 -0.97
C GLY A 26 20.11 1.83 -2.39
N LEU A 27 19.04 2.14 -3.12
CA LEU A 27 18.87 1.76 -4.51
C LEU A 27 19.90 2.42 -5.42
N LYS A 28 20.12 3.73 -5.29
CA LYS A 28 21.18 4.44 -6.03
C LYS A 28 22.57 3.86 -5.76
N ALA A 29 22.85 3.43 -4.53
CA ALA A 29 24.12 2.83 -4.17
C ALA A 29 24.29 1.38 -4.69
N VAL A 30 23.19 0.65 -4.89
CA VAL A 30 23.18 -0.69 -5.53
C VAL A 30 23.06 -0.59 -7.06
N ALA A 31 22.62 0.56 -7.59
CA ALA A 31 22.40 0.84 -9.01
C ALA A 31 23.72 0.83 -9.80
N GLY A 32 24.23 -0.37 -10.05
CA GLY A 32 25.02 -0.69 -11.22
C GLY A 32 24.14 -1.30 -12.31
N SER A 33 24.73 -1.57 -13.48
CA SER A 33 24.06 -2.08 -14.70
C SER A 33 23.26 -3.38 -14.56
N LYS A 34 23.36 -4.11 -13.44
CA LYS A 34 22.69 -5.41 -13.23
C LYS A 34 21.26 -5.29 -12.70
N LEU A 35 20.99 -4.40 -11.72
CA LEU A 35 19.65 -4.28 -11.12
C LEU A 35 18.69 -3.58 -12.09
N GLU A 36 19.16 -2.53 -12.76
CA GLU A 36 18.46 -1.88 -13.86
C GLU A 36 18.10 -2.88 -14.97
N MET A 37 19.03 -3.77 -15.35
CA MET A 37 18.79 -4.79 -16.38
C MET A 37 17.76 -5.86 -15.94
N ILE A 38 17.75 -6.25 -14.66
CA ILE A 38 16.75 -7.19 -14.12
C ILE A 38 15.37 -6.55 -14.14
N LEU A 39 15.23 -5.32 -13.61
CA LEU A 39 13.97 -4.58 -13.65
C LEU A 39 13.53 -4.34 -15.09
N TYR A 40 14.44 -4.00 -16.00
CA TYR A 40 14.13 -3.82 -17.41
C TYR A 40 13.65 -5.11 -18.08
N LYS A 41 14.25 -6.28 -17.79
CA LYS A 41 13.80 -7.57 -18.32
C LYS A 41 12.42 -7.97 -17.78
N LEU A 42 12.15 -7.68 -16.51
CA LEU A 42 10.90 -8.03 -15.84
C LEU A 42 9.76 -7.04 -16.15
N SER A 43 10.06 -5.79 -16.48
CA SER A 43 9.07 -4.74 -16.79
C SER A 43 9.06 -4.30 -18.27
N GLY A 44 9.84 -4.95 -19.13
CA GLY A 44 10.08 -4.51 -20.52
C GLY A 44 8.87 -4.53 -21.46
N THR A 45 7.75 -5.11 -21.03
CA THR A 45 6.47 -5.08 -21.77
C THR A 45 5.33 -4.75 -20.81
N PRO A 46 4.26 -4.07 -21.26
CA PRO A 46 3.14 -3.68 -20.40
C PRO A 46 2.56 -4.85 -19.60
N LEU A 47 2.34 -6.00 -20.24
CA LEU A 47 1.79 -7.20 -19.59
C LEU A 47 2.71 -7.75 -18.49
N ARG A 48 4.03 -7.80 -18.73
CA ARG A 48 5.00 -8.22 -17.71
C ARG A 48 5.09 -7.23 -16.56
N GLY A 49 4.99 -5.93 -16.84
CA GLY A 49 4.90 -4.90 -15.81
C GLY A 49 3.68 -5.09 -14.92
N VAL A 50 2.51 -5.36 -15.51
CA VAL A 50 1.27 -5.68 -14.78
C VAL A 50 1.44 -6.93 -13.93
N LEU A 51 1.92 -8.04 -14.48
CA LEU A 51 2.13 -9.28 -13.71
C LEU A 51 3.14 -9.10 -12.57
N LEU A 52 4.21 -8.32 -12.81
CA LEU A 52 5.19 -7.97 -11.78
C LEU A 52 4.53 -7.17 -10.65
N GLY A 53 3.75 -6.13 -10.99
CA GLY A 53 3.01 -5.32 -10.01
C GLY A 53 2.01 -6.15 -9.22
N THR A 54 1.22 -6.99 -9.89
CA THR A 54 0.26 -7.89 -9.25
C THR A 54 0.97 -8.87 -8.31
N GLY A 55 2.10 -9.45 -8.72
CA GLY A 55 2.87 -10.37 -7.89
C GLY A 55 3.48 -9.67 -6.66
N ILE A 56 4.08 -8.49 -6.86
CA ILE A 56 4.65 -7.69 -5.76
C ILE A 56 3.54 -7.28 -4.77
N THR A 57 2.40 -6.79 -5.27
CA THR A 57 1.27 -6.43 -4.41
C THR A 57 0.60 -7.63 -3.77
N ALA A 58 0.57 -8.80 -4.40
CA ALA A 58 0.06 -10.01 -3.74
C ALA A 58 0.93 -10.43 -2.55
N VAL A 59 2.26 -10.27 -2.66
CA VAL A 59 3.20 -10.58 -1.57
C VAL A 59 3.16 -9.52 -0.47
N ILE A 60 3.15 -8.24 -0.83
CA ILE A 60 3.20 -7.13 0.12
C ILE A 60 1.79 -6.79 0.66
N GLN A 61 0.74 -7.21 -0.04
CA GLN A 61 -0.67 -6.90 0.19
C GLN A 61 -1.04 -5.41 0.19
N SER A 62 -0.15 -4.55 -0.30
CA SER A 62 -0.38 -3.10 -0.38
C SER A 62 -0.01 -2.56 -1.76
N SER A 63 -1.03 -2.06 -2.48
CA SER A 63 -0.86 -1.38 -3.76
C SER A 63 -0.20 -0.01 -3.59
N SER A 64 -0.49 0.71 -2.49
CA SER A 64 0.18 1.97 -2.13
C SER A 64 1.68 1.75 -1.91
N ALA A 65 2.05 0.70 -1.15
CA ALA A 65 3.44 0.29 -0.96
C ALA A 65 4.15 0.04 -2.29
N THR A 66 3.51 -0.76 -3.15
CA THR A 66 4.05 -1.17 -4.45
C THR A 66 4.20 0.03 -5.38
N SER A 67 3.24 0.96 -5.36
CA SER A 67 3.27 2.16 -6.20
C SER A 67 4.33 3.16 -5.74
N ASN A 68 4.48 3.39 -4.43
CA ASN A 68 5.50 4.29 -3.89
C ASN A 68 6.92 3.73 -4.09
N MET A 69 7.09 2.41 -3.99
CA MET A 69 8.33 1.73 -4.37
C MET A 69 8.65 1.90 -5.86
N THR A 70 7.63 1.78 -6.71
CA THR A 70 7.74 1.99 -8.16
C THR A 70 8.15 3.44 -8.48
N ASP A 71 7.60 4.42 -7.75
CA ASP A 71 7.98 5.82 -7.87
C ASP A 71 9.43 6.06 -7.42
N GLY A 72 9.87 5.42 -6.32
CA GLY A 72 11.28 5.42 -5.90
C GLY A 72 12.24 4.89 -6.98
N PHE A 73 11.83 3.87 -7.75
CA PHE A 73 12.60 3.38 -8.89
C PHE A 73 12.64 4.36 -10.08
N VAL A 74 11.58 5.13 -10.30
CA VAL A 74 11.54 6.18 -11.32
C VAL A 74 12.41 7.37 -10.91
N ASN A 75 12.26 7.84 -9.67
CA ASN A 75 13.02 8.99 -9.14
C ASN A 75 14.53 8.71 -9.01
N SER A 76 14.93 7.45 -8.88
CA SER A 76 16.35 7.05 -8.92
C SER A 76 16.92 6.90 -10.34
N GLY A 77 16.10 7.09 -11.39
CA GLY A 77 16.48 6.92 -12.79
C GLY A 77 16.61 5.47 -13.24
N MET A 78 16.24 4.51 -12.39
CA MET A 78 16.39 3.07 -12.63
C MET A 78 15.28 2.49 -13.53
N MET A 79 14.16 3.21 -13.65
CA MET A 79 13.00 2.76 -14.41
C MET A 79 12.34 3.92 -15.15
N LYS A 80 11.82 3.64 -16.35
CA LYS A 80 11.07 4.64 -17.12
C LYS A 80 9.64 4.72 -16.61
N VAL A 81 9.04 5.91 -16.65
CA VAL A 81 7.63 6.15 -16.30
C VAL A 81 6.69 5.19 -17.04
N LYS A 82 6.98 4.88 -18.31
CA LYS A 82 6.19 3.90 -19.11
C LYS A 82 6.14 2.50 -18.48
N GLN A 83 7.22 2.06 -17.83
CA GLN A 83 7.29 0.77 -17.14
C GLN A 83 6.57 0.84 -15.79
N ALA A 84 6.73 1.97 -15.08
CA ALA A 84 6.05 2.23 -13.82
C ALA A 84 4.53 2.13 -13.93
N ILE A 85 3.94 2.68 -15.00
CA ILE A 85 2.49 2.60 -15.25
C ILE A 85 1.99 1.16 -15.26
N GLY A 86 2.73 0.25 -15.92
CA GLY A 86 2.37 -1.17 -15.95
C GLY A 86 2.39 -1.81 -14.56
N ILE A 87 3.41 -1.50 -13.74
CA ILE A 87 3.53 -2.01 -12.38
C ILE A 87 2.42 -1.46 -11.48
N VAL A 88 2.12 -0.16 -11.55
CA VAL A 88 1.04 0.47 -10.78
C VAL A 88 -0.32 -0.12 -11.15
N MET A 89 -0.61 -0.31 -12.44
CA MET A 89 -1.84 -1.01 -12.85
C MET A 89 -1.90 -2.44 -12.33
N GLY A 90 -0.77 -3.16 -12.38
CA GLY A 90 -0.64 -4.48 -11.77
C GLY A 90 -0.92 -4.49 -10.28
N ALA A 91 -0.44 -3.48 -9.57
CA ALA A 91 -0.64 -3.34 -8.13
C ALA A 91 -2.12 -3.19 -7.77
N ILE A 92 -2.86 -2.37 -8.51
CA ILE A 92 -4.31 -2.19 -8.33
C ILE A 92 -5.06 -3.52 -8.57
N ILE A 93 -4.67 -4.27 -9.61
CA ILE A 93 -5.22 -5.61 -9.87
C ILE A 93 -4.90 -6.56 -8.69
N GLY A 94 -3.69 -6.49 -8.15
CA GLY A 94 -3.27 -7.28 -6.97
C GLY A 94 -4.16 -7.04 -5.76
N THR A 95 -4.45 -5.77 -5.44
CA THR A 95 -5.37 -5.41 -4.35
C THR A 95 -6.80 -5.90 -4.60
N SER A 96 -7.25 -5.91 -5.86
CA SER A 96 -8.55 -6.50 -6.22
C SER A 96 -8.58 -8.00 -5.90
N VAL A 97 -7.51 -8.73 -6.22
CA VAL A 97 -7.38 -10.16 -5.86
C VAL A 97 -7.44 -10.37 -4.34
N THR A 98 -6.81 -9.49 -3.56
CA THR A 98 -6.90 -9.53 -2.08
C THR A 98 -8.35 -9.34 -1.60
N GLY A 99 -9.12 -8.43 -2.20
CA GLY A 99 -10.54 -8.25 -1.88
C GLY A 99 -11.37 -9.52 -2.12
N TRP A 100 -11.10 -10.24 -3.21
CA TRP A 100 -11.75 -11.53 -3.48
C TRP A 100 -11.35 -12.61 -2.47
N ILE A 101 -10.10 -12.63 -2.03
CA ILE A 101 -9.63 -13.54 -0.97
C ILE A 101 -10.38 -13.26 0.33
N ILE A 102 -10.57 -11.99 0.70
CA ILE A 102 -11.31 -11.58 1.91
C ILE A 102 -12.79 -12.01 1.80
N CYS A 103 -13.45 -11.78 0.65
CA CYS A 103 -14.79 -12.30 0.35
C CYS A 103 -14.90 -13.82 0.54
N LEU A 104 -13.95 -14.57 0.00
CA LEU A 104 -13.95 -16.03 0.08
C LEU A 104 -13.62 -16.54 1.50
N SER A 105 -12.79 -15.82 2.26
CA SER A 105 -12.45 -16.19 3.64
C SER A 105 -13.59 -15.94 4.62
N ASP A 106 -14.35 -14.85 4.45
CA ASP A 106 -15.53 -14.54 5.29
C ASP A 106 -16.66 -15.55 5.09
N VAL A 107 -16.84 -16.06 3.87
CA VAL A 107 -17.85 -17.08 3.55
C VAL A 107 -17.42 -18.48 4.03
N GLY A 108 -16.11 -18.70 4.24
CA GLY A 108 -15.53 -20.01 4.53
C GLY A 108 -15.22 -20.33 6.00
N GLY A 109 -15.45 -19.40 6.95
CA GLY A 109 -15.26 -19.63 8.40
C GLY A 109 -13.87 -20.10 8.82
N SER A 110 -12.88 -20.01 7.93
CA SER A 110 -11.56 -20.57 8.14
C SER A 110 -10.65 -19.47 8.66
N SER A 111 -10.61 -19.36 9.99
CA SER A 111 -9.62 -18.64 10.78
C SER A 111 -8.23 -19.22 10.50
N SER A 112 -7.71 -19.02 9.29
CA SER A 112 -6.44 -19.63 8.89
C SER A 112 -5.30 -18.81 9.49
N SER A 113 -4.78 -19.31 10.60
CA SER A 113 -3.52 -18.94 11.27
C SER A 113 -2.32 -18.79 10.30
N LEU A 114 -2.40 -19.36 9.09
CA LEU A 114 -1.43 -19.15 8.00
C LEU A 114 -1.52 -17.76 7.33
N LEU A 115 -2.68 -17.12 7.32
CA LEU A 115 -2.87 -15.79 6.73
C LEU A 115 -2.29 -14.69 7.62
N SER A 116 -2.25 -14.89 8.95
CA SER A 116 -1.62 -13.93 9.88
C SER A 116 -0.09 -13.96 9.82
N LEU A 117 0.51 -15.09 9.42
CA LEU A 117 1.94 -15.21 9.09
C LEU A 117 2.31 -14.58 7.74
N LEU A 118 1.30 -14.27 6.91
CA LEU A 118 1.43 -13.51 5.67
C LEU A 118 0.97 -12.05 5.84
N SER A 119 0.58 -11.64 7.05
CA SER A 119 0.21 -10.26 7.32
C SER A 119 1.39 -9.33 7.03
N THR A 120 1.10 -8.18 6.44
CA THR A 120 2.07 -7.13 6.07
C THR A 120 3.06 -6.82 7.21
N ASP A 121 2.62 -6.88 8.47
CA ASP A 121 3.48 -6.64 9.66
C ASP A 121 4.57 -7.68 9.85
N THR A 122 4.25 -8.97 9.69
CA THR A 122 5.22 -10.06 9.84
C THR A 122 6.27 -10.04 8.74
N LEU A 123 5.83 -9.75 7.51
CA LEU A 123 6.72 -9.62 6.36
C LEU A 123 7.63 -8.39 6.49
N THR A 124 7.08 -7.27 6.96
CA THR A 124 7.83 -6.06 7.31
C THR A 124 8.87 -6.35 8.40
N GLY A 125 8.50 -7.09 9.45
CA GLY A 125 9.40 -7.48 10.53
C GLY A 125 10.55 -8.38 10.05
N ILE A 126 10.27 -9.39 9.23
CA ILE A 126 11.31 -10.27 8.65
C ILE A 126 12.26 -9.46 7.76
N VAL A 127 11.72 -8.59 6.91
CA VAL A 127 12.51 -7.72 6.03
C VAL A 127 13.37 -6.75 6.84
N ALA A 128 12.85 -6.21 7.96
CA ALA A 128 13.62 -5.35 8.86
C ALA A 128 14.81 -6.09 9.50
N VAL A 129 14.59 -7.33 9.97
CA VAL A 129 15.63 -8.17 10.58
C VAL A 129 16.73 -8.51 9.57
N ILE A 130 16.36 -8.90 8.35
CA ILE A 130 17.32 -9.17 7.28
C ILE A 130 18.05 -7.87 6.89
N GLY A 131 17.33 -6.76 6.79
CA GLY A 131 17.87 -5.45 6.44
C GLY A 131 18.92 -4.96 7.44
N ILE A 132 18.62 -5.03 8.74
CA ILE A 132 19.59 -4.63 9.78
C ILE A 132 20.76 -5.60 9.85
N TYR A 133 20.53 -6.89 9.66
CA TYR A 133 21.60 -7.89 9.63
C TYR A 133 22.58 -7.60 8.48
N LEU A 134 22.07 -7.39 7.27
CA LEU A 134 22.89 -7.06 6.09
C LEU A 134 23.60 -5.72 6.25
N LYS A 135 22.97 -4.73 6.88
CA LYS A 135 23.57 -3.41 7.13
C LYS A 135 24.72 -3.48 8.16
N MET A 136 24.51 -4.18 9.28
CA MET A 136 25.46 -4.17 10.40
C MET A 136 26.57 -5.23 10.30
N PHE A 137 26.26 -6.41 9.76
CA PHE A 137 27.19 -7.55 9.80
C PHE A 137 27.92 -7.81 8.47
N CYS A 138 27.44 -7.28 7.34
CA CYS A 138 28.16 -7.43 6.07
C CYS A 138 29.14 -6.27 5.84
N LYS A 139 30.39 -6.59 5.49
CA LYS A 139 31.44 -5.60 5.15
C LYS A 139 31.41 -5.13 3.68
N GLN A 140 30.66 -5.82 2.82
CA GLN A 140 30.62 -5.55 1.39
C GLN A 140 29.62 -4.40 1.10
N LYS A 141 30.07 -3.32 0.45
CA LYS A 141 29.26 -2.10 0.21
C LYS A 141 27.92 -2.37 -0.47
N THR A 142 27.86 -3.33 -1.41
CA THR A 142 26.61 -3.72 -2.09
C THR A 142 25.62 -4.36 -1.12
N LYS A 143 26.07 -5.25 -0.22
CA LYS A 143 25.20 -5.91 0.77
C LYS A 143 24.68 -4.91 1.82
N GLN A 144 25.52 -3.96 2.23
CA GLN A 144 25.07 -2.87 3.11
C GLN A 144 24.02 -1.98 2.43
N SER A 145 24.21 -1.69 1.14
CA SER A 145 23.26 -0.89 0.37
C SER A 145 21.93 -1.63 0.17
N VAL A 146 21.96 -2.96 -0.07
CA VAL A 146 20.75 -3.80 -0.02
C VAL A 146 20.12 -3.80 1.37
N GLY A 147 20.91 -3.82 2.45
CA GLY A 147 20.43 -3.64 3.81
C GLY A 147 19.69 -2.31 4.03
N ASN A 148 20.19 -1.21 3.45
CA ASN A 148 19.52 0.09 3.48
C ASN A 148 18.21 0.10 2.68
N ILE A 149 18.14 -0.61 1.55
CA ILE A 149 16.89 -0.79 0.78
C ILE A 149 15.84 -1.51 1.63
N LEU A 150 16.21 -2.64 2.24
CA LEU A 150 15.30 -3.44 3.06
C LEU A 150 14.87 -2.69 4.34
N MET A 151 15.79 -1.96 4.99
CA MET A 151 15.44 -1.09 6.10
C MET A 151 14.52 0.05 5.67
N GLY A 152 14.81 0.72 4.56
CA GLY A 152 13.99 1.80 4.03
C GLY A 152 12.58 1.31 3.72
N PHE A 153 12.46 0.15 3.08
CA PHE A 153 11.18 -0.52 2.85
C PHE A 153 10.45 -0.84 4.16
N ALA A 154 11.15 -1.39 5.17
CA ALA A 154 10.51 -1.74 6.43
C ALA A 154 10.01 -0.50 7.19
N ILE A 155 10.82 0.56 7.28
CA ILE A 155 10.43 1.83 7.90
C ILE A 155 9.26 2.48 7.15
N LEU A 156 9.28 2.41 5.81
CA LEU A 156 8.20 2.88 4.95
C LEU A 156 6.89 2.13 5.25
N MET A 157 6.94 0.80 5.34
CA MET A 157 5.77 -0.03 5.71
C MET A 157 5.25 0.32 7.10
N THR A 158 6.13 0.44 8.10
CA THR A 158 5.74 0.82 9.46
C THR A 158 5.11 2.21 9.51
N GLY A 159 5.61 3.16 8.73
CA GLY A 159 5.00 4.49 8.59
C GLY A 159 3.57 4.41 8.05
N MET A 160 3.35 3.61 6.99
CA MET A 160 2.00 3.40 6.43
C MET A 160 1.05 2.71 7.40
N ASP A 161 1.52 1.70 8.14
CA ASP A 161 0.68 1.02 9.14
C ASP A 161 0.30 1.96 10.29
N ALA A 162 1.25 2.77 10.79
CA ALA A 162 0.97 3.79 11.80
C ALA A 162 -0.07 4.82 11.34
N MET A 163 0.01 5.25 10.06
CA MET A 163 -1.00 6.12 9.45
C MET A 163 -2.38 5.43 9.38
N SER A 164 -2.44 4.19 8.88
CA SER A 164 -3.67 3.39 8.76
C SER A 164 -4.33 3.18 10.12
N THR A 165 -3.57 2.75 11.13
CA THR A 165 -4.07 2.48 12.49
C THR A 165 -4.64 3.74 13.14
N SER A 166 -3.93 4.87 13.03
CA SER A 166 -4.36 6.16 13.60
C SER A 166 -5.69 6.64 13.05
N VAL A 167 -5.98 6.30 11.80
CA VAL A 167 -7.20 6.73 11.12
C VAL A 167 -8.30 5.67 11.21
N SER A 168 -7.94 4.41 11.38
CA SER A 168 -8.90 3.31 11.47
C SER A 168 -9.93 3.53 12.60
N VAL A 169 -9.61 4.27 13.66
CA VAL A 169 -10.55 4.60 14.74
C VAL A 169 -11.78 5.40 14.24
N LEU A 170 -11.70 6.10 13.10
CA LEU A 170 -12.86 6.77 12.49
C LEU A 170 -13.95 5.80 12.02
N LYS A 171 -13.64 4.50 11.86
CA LYS A 171 -14.61 3.49 11.41
C LYS A 171 -15.68 3.16 12.45
N GLU A 172 -15.44 3.48 13.72
CA GLU A 172 -16.36 3.22 14.84
C GLU A 172 -17.29 4.40 15.13
N GLU A 173 -17.09 5.54 14.45
CA GLU A 173 -17.93 6.72 14.66
C GLU A 173 -19.33 6.53 14.05
N PRO A 174 -20.43 6.64 14.83
CA PRO A 174 -21.79 6.53 14.30
C PRO A 174 -22.11 7.59 13.23
N ALA A 175 -21.40 8.72 13.21
CA ALA A 175 -21.47 9.70 12.13
C ALA A 175 -20.95 9.14 10.79
N PHE A 176 -19.92 8.29 10.81
CA PHE A 176 -19.35 7.65 9.63
C PHE A 176 -20.32 6.65 8.99
N ILE A 177 -20.97 5.83 9.81
CA ILE A 177 -21.99 4.86 9.37
C ILE A 177 -23.25 5.57 8.84
N ARG A 178 -23.67 6.67 9.47
CA ARG A 178 -24.78 7.50 8.97
C ARG A 178 -24.47 8.18 7.64
N LEU A 179 -23.22 8.64 7.45
CA LEU A 179 -22.81 9.20 6.17
C LEU A 179 -22.90 8.13 5.07
N LEU A 180 -22.33 6.95 5.31
CA LEU A 180 -22.33 5.78 4.42
C LEU A 180 -23.74 5.36 3.95
N THR A 181 -24.75 5.52 4.79
CA THR A 181 -26.13 5.05 4.53
C THR A 181 -27.06 6.13 3.96
N SER A 182 -26.63 7.41 3.92
CA SER A 182 -27.49 8.52 3.45
C SER A 182 -27.40 8.77 1.94
N PHE A 183 -26.51 8.05 1.23
CA PHE A 183 -26.19 8.38 -0.16
C PHE A 183 -27.21 7.83 -1.16
N ARG A 184 -28.03 8.72 -1.73
CA ARG A 184 -28.82 8.46 -2.96
C ARG A 184 -28.11 8.89 -4.25
N ASN A 185 -27.03 9.68 -4.15
CA ASN A 185 -26.30 10.24 -5.29
C ASN A 185 -24.95 9.52 -5.50
N PRO A 186 -24.69 8.92 -6.67
CA PRO A 186 -23.47 8.15 -6.93
C PRO A 186 -22.19 9.01 -6.86
N LEU A 187 -22.24 10.28 -7.28
CA LEU A 187 -21.11 11.20 -7.18
C LEU A 187 -20.64 11.43 -5.75
N VAL A 188 -21.59 11.47 -4.80
CA VAL A 188 -21.27 11.66 -3.38
C VAL A 188 -20.65 10.39 -2.81
N GLY A 189 -21.10 9.21 -3.26
CA GLY A 189 -20.45 7.93 -2.93
C GLY A 189 -18.99 7.87 -3.39
N ILE A 190 -18.68 8.34 -4.61
CA ILE A 190 -17.31 8.41 -5.12
C ILE A 190 -16.45 9.35 -4.27
N LEU A 191 -16.93 10.58 -4.01
CA LEU A 191 -16.22 11.54 -3.16
C LEU A 191 -15.99 11.00 -1.75
N PHE A 192 -17.00 10.31 -1.19
CA PHE A 192 -16.88 9.69 0.10
C PHE A 192 -15.82 8.59 0.12
N GLY A 193 -15.88 7.63 -0.81
CA GLY A 193 -14.88 6.56 -0.91
C GLY A 193 -13.46 7.10 -1.09
N MET A 194 -13.31 8.13 -1.93
CA MET A 194 -12.04 8.83 -2.12
C MET A 194 -11.53 9.44 -0.83
N LEU A 195 -12.37 10.18 -0.11
CA LEU A 195 -11.99 10.86 1.14
C LEU A 195 -11.65 9.81 2.21
N VAL A 196 -12.46 8.78 2.36
CA VAL A 196 -12.24 7.69 3.31
C VAL A 196 -10.92 6.97 3.03
N THR A 197 -10.62 6.63 1.78
CA THR A 197 -9.36 5.95 1.45
C THR A 197 -8.15 6.88 1.49
N CYS A 198 -8.29 8.17 1.17
CA CYS A 198 -7.24 9.15 1.42
C CYS A 198 -6.86 9.23 2.89
N VAL A 199 -7.89 9.19 3.74
CA VAL A 199 -7.74 9.31 5.18
C VAL A 199 -7.20 7.98 5.71
N LEU A 200 -7.82 6.84 5.41
CA LEU A 200 -7.38 5.51 5.86
C LEU A 200 -6.09 5.01 5.20
N GLN A 201 -5.65 5.62 4.10
CA GLN A 201 -4.46 5.26 3.33
C GLN A 201 -4.43 3.81 2.81
N SER A 202 -5.55 3.07 2.94
CA SER A 202 -5.64 1.64 2.65
C SER A 202 -6.96 1.31 1.92
N ALA A 203 -6.85 0.97 0.64
CA ALA A 203 -7.98 0.54 -0.17
C ALA A 203 -8.57 -0.79 0.33
N SER A 204 -7.72 -1.80 0.59
CA SER A 204 -8.15 -3.11 1.08
C SER A 204 -8.89 -3.03 2.41
N ALA A 205 -8.42 -2.20 3.35
CA ALA A 205 -9.10 -2.01 4.64
C ALA A 205 -10.46 -1.33 4.47
N THR A 206 -10.56 -0.34 3.57
CA THR A 206 -11.82 0.35 3.29
C THR A 206 -12.84 -0.58 2.64
N ILE A 207 -12.40 -1.42 1.69
CA ILE A 207 -13.23 -2.44 1.04
C ILE A 207 -13.71 -3.49 2.07
N GLY A 208 -12.84 -3.94 2.98
CA GLY A 208 -13.22 -4.88 4.03
C GLY A 208 -14.31 -4.34 4.97
N ILE A 209 -14.26 -3.05 5.33
CA ILE A 209 -15.33 -2.39 6.12
C ILE A 209 -16.64 -2.36 5.33
N LEU A 210 -16.60 -1.97 4.06
CA LEU A 210 -17.78 -1.96 3.18
C LEU A 210 -18.41 -3.34 3.04
N GLN A 211 -17.57 -4.37 2.92
CA GLN A 211 -17.99 -5.75 2.82
C GLN A 211 -18.65 -6.25 4.11
N ALA A 212 -18.07 -5.93 5.27
CA ALA A 212 -18.65 -6.26 6.58
C ALA A 212 -19.99 -5.55 6.81
N LEU A 213 -20.15 -4.31 6.34
CA LEU A 213 -21.42 -3.59 6.42
C LEU A 213 -22.45 -4.13 5.41
N ALA A 214 -22.01 -4.53 4.21
CA ALA A 214 -22.89 -5.16 3.22
C ALA A 214 -23.41 -6.53 3.70
N SER A 215 -22.60 -7.32 4.43
CA SER A 215 -23.04 -8.62 4.96
C SER A 215 -24.11 -8.51 6.05
N THR A 216 -24.18 -7.37 6.75
CA THR A 216 -25.29 -7.07 7.69
C THR A 216 -26.57 -6.59 7.00
N GLY A 217 -26.55 -6.40 5.68
CA GLY A 217 -27.66 -5.82 4.91
C GLY A 217 -27.79 -4.30 5.03
N ALA A 218 -26.86 -3.62 5.72
CA ALA A 218 -26.88 -2.18 5.91
C ALA A 218 -26.54 -1.38 4.63
N ILE A 219 -25.85 -2.00 3.67
CA ILE A 219 -25.41 -1.36 2.41
C ILE A 219 -25.80 -2.24 1.22
N SER A 220 -26.54 -1.66 0.27
CA SER A 220 -26.86 -2.29 -1.02
C SER A 220 -25.75 -2.08 -2.05
N PHE A 221 -25.73 -2.92 -3.10
CA PHE A 221 -24.76 -2.80 -4.20
C PHE A 221 -24.76 -1.41 -4.86
N GLU A 222 -25.93 -0.77 -4.98
CA GLU A 222 -26.09 0.57 -5.55
C GLU A 222 -25.33 1.65 -4.77
N ILE A 223 -25.19 1.47 -3.46
CA ILE A 223 -24.44 2.37 -2.58
C ILE A 223 -22.96 1.96 -2.55
N ALA A 224 -22.67 0.66 -2.53
CA ALA A 224 -21.30 0.16 -2.46
C ALA A 224 -20.48 0.46 -3.72
N PHE A 225 -21.06 0.30 -4.91
CA PHE A 225 -20.34 0.42 -6.18
C PHE A 225 -19.70 1.80 -6.41
N PRO A 226 -20.43 2.93 -6.25
CA PRO A 226 -19.83 4.26 -6.36
C PRO A 226 -18.75 4.51 -5.30
N ILE A 227 -18.89 3.94 -4.10
CA ILE A 227 -17.89 4.11 -3.04
C ILE A 227 -16.61 3.36 -3.40
N ILE A 228 -16.70 2.13 -3.92
CA ILE A 228 -15.54 1.36 -4.40
C ILE A 228 -14.78 2.11 -5.50
N MET A 229 -15.49 2.73 -6.44
CA MET A 229 -14.86 3.60 -7.45
C MET A 229 -14.09 4.77 -6.81
N GLY A 230 -14.65 5.37 -5.77
CA GLY A 230 -13.98 6.40 -4.98
C GLY A 230 -12.72 5.90 -4.27
N ILE A 231 -12.79 4.71 -3.65
CA ILE A 231 -11.68 4.07 -2.93
C ILE A 231 -10.46 3.92 -3.83
N GLU A 232 -10.66 3.41 -5.05
CA GLU A 232 -9.56 3.21 -6.01
C GLU A 232 -8.94 4.52 -6.48
N ILE A 233 -9.74 5.60 -6.60
CA ILE A 233 -9.19 6.94 -6.89
C ILE A 233 -8.42 7.49 -5.69
N GLY A 234 -8.93 7.30 -4.46
CA GLY A 234 -8.27 7.72 -3.22
C GLY A 234 -6.92 7.01 -3.01
N ALA A 235 -6.80 5.76 -3.42
CA ALA A 235 -5.56 4.98 -3.35
C ALA A 235 -4.42 5.56 -4.20
N ALA A 236 -4.71 6.44 -5.16
CA ALA A 236 -3.71 7.13 -5.98
C ALA A 236 -3.14 8.40 -5.31
N VAL A 237 -3.78 8.92 -4.25
CA VAL A 237 -3.34 10.15 -3.57
C VAL A 237 -1.96 10.06 -2.91
N PRO A 238 -1.55 8.93 -2.29
CA PRO A 238 -0.20 8.80 -1.72
C PRO A 238 0.89 8.86 -2.81
N VAL A 239 0.58 8.33 -3.99
CA VAL A 239 1.47 8.39 -5.16
C VAL A 239 1.58 9.83 -5.68
N LEU A 240 0.47 10.57 -5.70
CA LEU A 240 0.46 11.99 -6.05
C LEU A 240 1.27 12.83 -5.06
N LEU A 241 1.20 12.54 -3.76
CA LEU A 241 2.01 13.18 -2.72
C LEU A 241 3.50 12.89 -2.96
N SER A 242 3.85 11.62 -3.10
CA SER A 242 5.23 11.17 -3.38
C SER A 242 5.81 11.82 -4.64
N ALA A 243 5.03 11.93 -5.72
CA ALA A 243 5.43 12.60 -6.96
C ALA A 243 5.69 14.11 -6.81
N LEU A 244 5.12 14.76 -5.80
CA LEU A 244 5.38 16.16 -5.45
C LEU A 244 6.64 16.33 -4.58
N GLY A 245 7.31 15.23 -4.21
CA GLY A 245 8.46 15.25 -3.31
C GLY A 245 8.08 15.49 -1.84
N ILE A 246 6.81 15.23 -1.48
CA ILE A 246 6.22 15.34 -0.14
C ILE A 246 5.74 13.95 0.31
#